data_AF-A0A961MFC6-F1
#
_entry.id   AF-A0A961MFC6-F1
#
_cell.length_a   1.000
_cell.length_b   1.000
_cell.length_c   1.000
_cell.angle_alpha   90.00
_cell.angle_beta   90.00
_cell.angle_gamma   90.00
#
_symmetry.space_group_name_H-M   'P 1'
#
loop_
_entity.id
_entity.type
_entity.pdbx_description
1 polymer ?
#
loop_
_entity_poly.entity_id
_entity_poly.type
_entity_poly.pdbx_seq_one_letter_code
_entity_poly.pdbx_strand_id
1 'polypeptide(L)'
;AVGTSLPELATTVMAAIRGQADVALGNVIGSNMFNLLAIIGITALIGPIPVAPEFLQFDLWVMLAASLLLVPFVFMKMNITRTWGIVLTALYAAYVVAVLV
;
A
#
# COMPACT_ATOMS: atom_id res chain seq x y z
N ALA A 1 -3.05 -12.68 1.84
CA ALA A 1 -3.04 -11.36 1.18
C ALA A 1 -4.25 -11.15 0.26
N VAL A 2 -4.38 -11.91 -0.84
CA VAL A 2 -5.45 -11.68 -1.83
C VAL A 2 -6.87 -11.85 -1.25
N GLY A 3 -7.12 -12.91 -0.46
CA GLY A 3 -8.43 -13.19 0.12
C GLY A 3 -9.01 -12.11 1.05
N THR A 4 -8.17 -11.45 1.84
CA THR A 4 -8.57 -10.43 2.82
C THR A 4 -8.72 -9.04 2.20
N SER A 5 -7.94 -8.74 1.17
CA SER A 5 -7.96 -7.43 0.49
C SER A 5 -8.87 -7.42 -0.75
N LEU A 6 -9.41 -8.55 -1.19
CA LEU A 6 -10.33 -8.65 -2.34
C LEU A 6 -11.53 -7.70 -2.25
N PRO A 7 -12.25 -7.59 -1.12
CA PRO A 7 -13.35 -6.64 -0.98
C PRO A 7 -12.89 -5.17 -1.12
N GLU A 8 -11.75 -4.82 -0.53
CA GLU A 8 -11.17 -3.48 -0.63
C GLU A 8 -10.69 -3.16 -2.04
N LEU A 9 -10.11 -4.15 -2.73
CA LEU A 9 -9.69 -4.03 -4.11
C LEU A 9 -10.91 -3.78 -5.00
N ALA A 10 -12.01 -4.50 -4.76
CA ALA A 10 -13.26 -4.30 -5.48
C ALA A 10 -13.85 -2.89 -5.25
N THR A 11 -13.89 -2.38 -4.02
CA THR A 11 -14.41 -1.04 -3.74
C THR A 11 -13.51 0.05 -4.34
N THR A 12 -12.19 -0.11 -4.24
CA THR A 12 -11.20 0.83 -4.80
C THR A 12 -11.26 0.88 -6.32
N VAL A 13 -11.36 -0.28 -6.98
CA VAL A 13 -11.50 -0.37 -8.45
C VAL A 13 -12.83 0.22 -8.90
N MET A 14 -13.92 -0.04 -8.19
CA MET A 14 -15.22 0.56 -8.50
C MET A 14 -15.20 2.08 -8.38
N ALA A 15 -14.54 2.64 -7.36
CA ALA A 15 -14.34 4.08 -7.22
C ALA A 15 -13.50 4.65 -8.37
N ALA A 16 -12.41 3.97 -8.75
CA ALA A 16 -11.56 4.38 -9.87
C ALA A 16 -12.32 4.37 -11.22
N ILE A 17 -13.12 3.34 -11.50
CA ILE A 17 -13.94 3.24 -12.72
C ILE A 17 -15.00 4.35 -12.77
N ARG A 18 -15.53 4.77 -11.61
CA ARG A 18 -16.49 5.89 -11.49
C ARG A 18 -15.82 7.27 -11.59
N GLY A 19 -14.52 7.34 -11.89
CA GLY A 19 -13.78 8.61 -11.97
C GLY A 19 -13.47 9.24 -10.61
N GLN A 20 -13.69 8.52 -9.51
CA GLN A 20 -13.43 8.97 -8.14
C GLN A 20 -12.02 8.53 -7.69
N ALA A 21 -11.00 8.95 -8.43
CA ALA A 21 -9.61 8.58 -8.17
C ALA A 21 -9.13 9.01 -6.77
N ASP A 22 -9.57 10.19 -6.30
CA ASP A 22 -9.25 10.69 -4.97
C ASP A 22 -9.81 9.78 -3.86
N VAL A 23 -11.00 9.23 -4.06
CA VAL A 23 -11.64 8.30 -3.11
C VAL A 23 -10.90 6.96 -3.10
N ALA A 24 -10.50 6.48 -4.27
CA ALA A 24 -9.70 5.26 -4.39
C ALA A 24 -8.35 5.41 -3.66
N LEU A 25 -7.66 6.54 -3.85
CA LEU A 25 -6.39 6.82 -3.17
C LEU A 25 -6.56 6.98 -1.65
N GLY A 26 -7.63 7.67 -1.23
CA GLY A 26 -8.00 7.82 0.18
C GLY A 26 -8.27 6.48 0.86
N ASN A 27 -8.93 5.54 0.17
CA ASN A 27 -9.16 4.19 0.70
C ASN A 27 -7.84 3.44 0.92
N VAL A 28 -6.94 3.45 -0.06
CA VAL A 28 -5.64 2.75 0.03
C VAL A 28 -4.77 3.31 1.15
N ILE A 29 -4.71 4.64 1.30
CA ILE A 29 -3.93 5.28 2.37
C ILE A 29 -4.57 5.01 3.73
N GLY A 30 -5.89 5.18 3.82
CA GLY A 30 -6.64 4.99 5.06
C GLY A 30 -6.56 3.56 5.60
N SER A 31 -6.69 2.54 4.74
CA SER A 31 -6.61 1.14 5.17
C SER A 31 -5.21 0.77 5.65
N ASN A 32 -4.15 1.25 4.98
CA ASN A 32 -2.77 1.04 5.44
C ASN A 32 -2.49 1.74 6.78
N MET A 33 -2.97 2.98 6.95
CA MET A 33 -2.85 3.69 8.23
C MET A 33 -3.60 2.96 9.35
N PHE A 34 -4.81 2.47 9.08
CA PHE A 34 -5.58 1.71 10.06
C PHE A 34 -4.88 0.40 10.45
N ASN A 35 -4.33 -0.34 9.48
CA ASN A 35 -3.59 -1.57 9.76
C ASN A 35 -2.35 -1.30 10.61
N LEU A 36 -1.58 -0.25 10.31
CA LEU A 36 -0.38 0.09 11.08
C LEU A 36 -0.70 0.65 12.47
N LEU A 37 -1.67 1.56 12.58
CA LEU A 37 -1.96 2.25 13.84
C LEU A 37 -2.88 1.43 14.74
N ALA A 38 -3.99 0.91 14.20
CA ALA A 38 -4.95 0.18 14.99
C ALA A 38 -4.51 -1.27 15.19
N ILE A 39 -4.28 -2.04 14.11
CA ILE A 39 -3.99 -3.48 14.26
C ILE A 39 -2.64 -3.69 14.92
N ILE A 40 -1.56 -3.17 14.33
CA ILE A 40 -0.19 -3.33 14.88
C ILE A 40 -0.07 -2.60 16.22
N GLY A 41 -0.57 -1.37 16.32
CA GLY A 41 -0.51 -0.61 17.57
C GLY A 41 -1.21 -1.31 18.74
N ILE A 42 -2.41 -1.86 18.54
CA ILE A 42 -3.12 -2.61 19.58
C ILE A 42 -2.42 -3.94 19.88
N THR A 43 -1.95 -4.68 18.87
CA THR A 43 -1.23 -5.94 19.11
C THR A 43 0.08 -5.74 19.87
N ALA A 44 0.80 -4.64 19.61
CA ALA A 44 2.03 -4.28 20.31
C ALA A 44 1.81 -3.95 21.80
N LEU A 45 0.60 -3.48 22.17
CA LEU A 45 0.23 -3.27 23.58
C LEU A 45 -0.04 -4.57 24.32
N ILE A 46 -0.47 -5.62 23.61
CA ILE A 46 -0.79 -6.93 24.20
C ILE A 46 0.49 -7.76 24.41
N GLY A 47 1.47 -7.66 23.49
CA GLY A 47 2.73 -8.39 23.62
C GLY A 47 3.73 -8.07 22.51
N PRO A 48 4.98 -8.54 22.64
CA PRO A 48 6.02 -8.32 21.63
C PRO A 48 5.65 -9.04 20.34
N ILE A 49 5.69 -8.30 19.23
CA ILE A 49 5.47 -8.84 17.88
C ILE A 49 6.83 -9.28 17.33
N PRO A 50 7.08 -10.58 17.15
CA PRO A 50 8.33 -11.04 16.54
C PRO A 50 8.38 -10.59 15.07
N VAL A 51 9.39 -9.79 14.72
CA VAL A 51 9.63 -9.30 13.37
C VAL A 51 10.91 -9.95 12.85
N ALA A 52 10.87 -10.51 11.65
CA ALA A 52 12.03 -11.09 10.99
C ALA A 52 13.08 -9.99 10.68
N PRO A 53 14.38 -10.21 10.95
CA PRO A 53 15.41 -9.21 10.63
C PRO A 53 15.45 -8.80 9.16
N GLU A 54 15.12 -9.73 8.26
CA GLU A 54 15.07 -9.50 6.81
C GLU A 54 14.02 -8.44 6.46
N PHE A 55 12.89 -8.44 7.16
CA PHE A 55 11.82 -7.46 6.97
C PHE A 55 12.28 -6.04 7.29
N LEU A 56 13.09 -5.87 8.35
CA LEU A 56 13.59 -4.56 8.77
C LEU A 56 14.65 -4.00 7.81
N GLN A 57 15.37 -4.87 7.10
CA GLN A 57 16.46 -4.46 6.21
C GLN A 57 16.00 -4.18 4.77
N PHE A 58 14.95 -4.86 4.30
CA PHE A 58 14.49 -4.73 2.92
C PHE A 58 13.03 -4.25 2.83
N ASP A 59 12.09 -5.01 3.36
CA ASP A 59 10.66 -4.75 3.17
C ASP A 59 10.23 -3.39 3.75
N LEU A 60 10.74 -3.03 4.92
CA LEU A 60 10.44 -1.76 5.57
C LEU A 60 10.87 -0.56 4.72
N TRP A 61 12.04 -0.64 4.09
CA TRP A 61 12.55 0.43 3.22
C TRP A 61 11.79 0.51 1.91
N VAL A 62 11.40 -0.63 1.32
CA VAL A 62 10.55 -0.65 0.13
C VAL A 62 9.17 -0.07 0.44
N MET A 63 8.57 -0.42 1.58
CA MET A 63 7.30 0.16 2.06
C MET A 63 7.41 1.68 2.24
N LEU A 64 8.50 2.16 2.84
CA LEU A 64 8.74 3.58 3.03
C LEU A 64 8.87 4.30 1.68
N ALA A 65 9.68 3.75 0.75
CA ALA A 65 9.88 4.32 -0.58
C ALA A 65 8.58 4.37 -1.39
N ALA A 66 7.79 3.29 -1.36
CA ALA A 66 6.48 3.23 -2.01
C ALA A 66 5.50 4.27 -1.42
N SER A 67 5.50 4.43 -0.10
CA SER A 67 4.68 5.43 0.58
C SER A 67 5.10 6.86 0.20
N LEU A 68 6.41 7.11 0.15
CA LEU A 68 6.97 8.40 -0.26
C LEU A 68 6.65 8.73 -1.72
N LEU A 69 6.64 7.72 -2.59
CA LEU A 69 6.28 7.87 -3.99
C LEU A 69 4.82 8.30 -4.18
N LEU A 70 3.92 7.96 -3.25
CA LEU A 70 2.52 8.41 -3.28
C LEU A 70 2.33 9.88 -2.84
N VAL A 71 3.27 10.47 -2.09
CA VAL A 71 3.21 11.84 -1.57
C VAL A 71 2.90 12.90 -2.65
N PRO A 72 3.60 12.98 -3.80
CA PRO A 72 3.29 13.98 -4.82
C PRO A 72 1.87 13.84 -5.40
N PHE A 73 1.35 12.61 -5.52
CA PHE A 73 -0.02 12.39 -6.02
C PHE A 73 -1.07 12.93 -5.04
N VAL A 74 -0.83 12.79 -3.74
CA VAL A 74 -1.73 13.27 -2.68
C VAL A 74 -1.62 14.78 -2.49
N PHE A 75 -0.41 15.30 -2.27
CA PHE A 75 -0.20 16.71 -1.88
C PHE A 75 -0.23 17.67 -3.06
N MET A 76 0.31 17.27 -4.23
CA MET A 76 0.31 18.11 -5.43
C MET A 76 -0.91 17.86 -6.33
N LYS A 77 -1.85 16.99 -5.91
CA LYS A 77 -3.03 16.58 -6.68
C LYS A 77 -2.68 16.14 -8.10
N MET A 78 -1.54 15.48 -8.28
CA MET A 78 -1.16 14.91 -9.57
C MET A 78 -2.11 13.75 -9.89
N ASN A 79 -2.69 13.78 -11.09
CA ASN A 79 -3.52 12.69 -11.55
C ASN A 79 -2.69 11.42 -11.73
N ILE A 80 -3.14 10.31 -11.13
CA ILE A 80 -2.60 8.99 -11.44
C ILE A 80 -3.10 8.59 -12.82
N THR A 81 -2.24 8.79 -13.82
CA THR A 81 -2.50 8.40 -15.21
C THR A 81 -2.19 6.92 -15.43
N ARG A 82 -2.64 6.37 -16.56
CA ARG A 82 -2.40 4.98 -16.94
C ARG A 82 -0.90 4.60 -16.93
N THR A 83 -0.03 5.52 -17.31
CA THR A 83 1.43 5.34 -17.24
C THR A 83 1.92 5.11 -15.82
N TRP A 84 1.45 5.90 -14.84
CA TRP A 84 1.80 5.71 -13.43
C TRP A 84 1.24 4.39 -12.88
N GLY A 85 0.03 4.00 -13.27
CA GLY A 85 -0.53 2.69 -12.93
C GLY A 85 0.33 1.52 -13.42
N ILE A 86 0.83 1.59 -14.66
CA ILE A 86 1.75 0.58 -15.22
C ILE A 86 3.07 0.56 -14.46
N VAL A 87 3.67 1.73 -14.20
CA VAL A 87 4.94 1.84 -13.47
C VAL A 87 4.82 1.26 -12.06
N LEU A 88 3.77 1.64 -11.31
CA LEU A 88 3.52 1.13 -9.96
C LEU A 88 3.30 -0.38 -9.94
N THR A 89 2.59 -0.90 -10.92
CA THR A 89 2.35 -2.35 -11.05
C THR A 89 3.63 -3.10 -11.41
N ALA A 90 4.47 -2.53 -12.29
CA ALA A 90 5.76 -3.11 -12.63
C ALA A 90 6.72 -3.11 -11.43
N LEU A 91 6.75 -2.05 -10.63
CA LEU A 91 7.50 -1.98 -9.38
C LEU A 91 7.03 -3.04 -8.38
N TYR A 92 5.71 -3.22 -8.25
CA TYR A 92 5.15 -4.29 -7.41
C TYR A 92 5.57 -5.68 -7.89
N ALA A 93 5.50 -5.95 -9.19
CA ALA A 93 5.94 -7.22 -9.76
C ALA A 93 7.44 -7.46 -9.54
N ALA A 94 8.28 -6.43 -9.72
CA ALA A 94 9.71 -6.50 -9.46
C ALA A 94 10.02 -6.81 -7.99
N TYR A 95 9.31 -6.18 -7.06
CA TYR A 95 9.42 -6.46 -5.63
C TYR A 95 9.03 -7.91 -5.31
N VAL A 96 7.90 -8.40 -5.86
CA VAL A 96 7.48 -9.79 -5.66
C VAL A 96 8.53 -10.77 -6.17
N VAL A 97 9.13 -10.52 -7.34
CA VAL A 97 10.22 -11.36 -7.87
C VAL A 97 11.45 -11.29 -6.98
N ALA A 98 11.85 -10.12 -6.51
CA ALA A 98 13.02 -9.94 -5.66
C ALA A 98 12.88 -10.61 -4.27
N VAL A 99 11.66 -10.74 -3.76
CA VAL A 99 11.39 -11.43 -2.48
C VAL A 99 11.27 -12.94 -2.66
N LEU A 100 10.81 -13.41 -3.83
CA LEU A 100 10.62 -14.84 -4.13
C LEU A 100 11.89 -15.55 -4.62
N VAL A 101 12.85 -14.82 -5.20
CA VAL A 101 14.12 -15.33 -5.76
C VAL A 101 15.24 -15.12 -4.75
#